data_AF-A0A916R497-F1
#
_entry.id   AF-A0A916R497-F1
#
_cell.length_a   1.000
_cell.length_b   1.000
_cell.length_c   1.000
_cell.angle_alpha   90.00
_cell.angle_beta   90.00
_cell.angle_gamma   90.00
#
_symmetry.space_group_name_H-M   'P 1'
#
loop_
_entity.id
_entity.type
_entity.pdbx_description
1 polymer ?
#
loop_
_entity_poly.entity_id
_entity_poly.type
_entity_poly.pdbx_seq_one_letter_code
_entity_poly.pdbx_strand_id
1 'polypeptide(L)'
;MNQYSAFTGTGFGGTGNYGVAFTFNPGDAMIELPDGYSVDSVRITNTTYAALSMLNGDRFAKKFGGLSGNDPDFFLLTINGLDDSNTSVGSVEFYLADYRFADNSQDFIVDDWSLVDLSLLNAATKLSFALTSSE
;
A
#
# COMPACT_ATOMS: atom_id res chain seq x y z
N MET A 1 16.07 -6.03 13.06
CA MET A 1 14.83 -6.07 12.25
C MET A 1 14.89 -4.89 11.29
N ASN A 2 14.88 -5.13 9.97
CA ASN A 2 14.95 -4.05 8.98
C ASN A 2 13.53 -3.60 8.61
N GLN A 3 12.89 -2.89 9.54
CA GLN A 3 11.47 -2.57 9.52
C GLN A 3 10.98 -1.79 8.28
N TYR A 4 11.89 -1.07 7.61
CA TYR A 4 11.58 -0.21 6.46
C TYR A 4 11.93 -0.85 5.10
N SER A 5 12.55 -2.03 5.10
CA SER A 5 12.81 -2.72 3.83
C SER A 5 11.50 -3.14 3.15
N ALA A 6 11.52 -3.16 1.81
CA ALA A 6 10.47 -3.84 1.05
C ALA A 6 10.44 -5.32 1.48
N PHE A 7 9.26 -5.90 1.64
CA PHE A 7 9.13 -7.30 2.09
C PHE A 7 9.74 -8.30 1.10
N THR A 8 9.77 -7.93 -0.19
CA THR A 8 10.52 -8.61 -1.25
C THR A 8 12.05 -8.64 -1.04
N GLY A 9 12.57 -7.83 -0.11
CA GLY A 9 13.98 -7.71 0.23
C GLY A 9 14.81 -6.84 -0.72
N THR A 10 14.32 -6.54 -1.92
CA THR A 10 15.05 -5.80 -2.97
C THR A 10 14.11 -4.92 -3.81
N GLY A 11 14.69 -4.02 -4.61
CA GLY A 11 13.95 -3.31 -5.66
C GLY A 11 13.38 -4.26 -6.70
N PHE A 12 12.40 -3.78 -7.49
CA PHE A 12 11.76 -4.59 -8.52
C PHE A 12 12.78 -5.21 -9.49
N GLY A 13 12.63 -6.51 -9.79
CA GLY A 13 13.58 -7.26 -10.62
C GLY A 13 14.87 -7.67 -9.89
N GLY A 14 14.92 -7.57 -8.56
CA GLY A 14 16.05 -8.03 -7.74
C GLY A 14 17.21 -7.04 -7.63
N THR A 15 17.09 -5.86 -8.24
CA THR A 15 18.11 -4.80 -8.22
C THR A 15 17.47 -3.42 -8.12
N GLY A 16 18.26 -2.42 -7.74
CA GLY A 16 17.84 -1.03 -7.74
C GLY A 16 17.28 -0.52 -6.41
N ASN A 17 16.87 0.74 -6.44
CA ASN A 17 16.35 1.48 -5.28
C ASN A 17 14.82 1.48 -5.31
N TYR A 18 14.22 1.66 -4.14
CA TYR A 18 12.79 1.86 -3.97
C TYR A 18 12.53 2.96 -2.95
N GLY A 19 11.39 3.62 -3.08
CA GLY A 19 10.90 4.54 -2.06
C GLY A 19 10.26 3.79 -0.90
N VAL A 20 10.40 4.31 0.31
CA VAL A 20 9.67 3.85 1.48
C VAL A 20 8.79 4.99 1.95
N ALA A 21 7.47 4.77 1.94
CA ALA A 21 6.51 5.71 2.49
C ALA A 21 6.22 5.35 3.94
N PHE A 22 6.21 6.36 4.80
CA PHE A 22 5.76 6.25 6.17
C PHE A 22 4.67 7.30 6.39
N THR A 23 3.45 6.84 6.63
CA THR A 23 2.26 7.69 6.76
C THR A 23 1.55 7.32 8.05
N PHE A 24 1.29 8.32 8.89
CA PHE A 24 0.40 8.20 10.04
C PHE A 24 -0.91 8.93 9.78
N ASN A 25 -0.84 10.04 9.06
CA ASN A 25 -1.98 10.83 8.64
C ASN A 25 -2.03 10.88 7.10
N PRO A 26 -3.24 11.01 6.52
CA PRO A 26 -3.39 11.30 5.09
C PRO A 26 -2.60 12.55 4.71
N GLY A 27 -1.75 12.43 3.70
CA GLY A 27 -0.92 13.54 3.19
C GLY A 27 0.51 13.61 3.76
N ASP A 28 0.87 12.79 4.76
CA ASP A 28 2.25 12.71 5.28
C ASP A 28 3.25 12.24 4.19
N ALA A 29 2.79 11.37 3.29
CA ALA A 29 3.55 10.91 2.15
C ALA A 29 2.95 11.49 0.86
N MET A 30 3.76 12.24 0.12
CA MET A 30 3.37 12.89 -1.12
C MET A 30 4.46 12.75 -2.18
N ILE A 31 4.04 12.63 -3.44
CA ILE A 31 4.89 12.73 -4.62
C ILE A 31 4.35 13.85 -5.49
N GLU A 32 5.17 14.84 -5.81
CA GLU A 32 4.88 15.84 -6.83
C GLU A 32 5.33 15.31 -8.19
N LEU A 33 4.45 15.41 -9.20
CA LEU A 33 4.74 14.99 -10.55
C LEU A 33 5.41 16.14 -11.32
N PRO A 34 6.40 15.85 -12.18
CA PRO A 34 7.04 16.89 -12.97
C PRO A 34 6.08 17.47 -14.03
N ASP A 35 6.24 18.76 -14.33
CA ASP A 35 5.42 19.46 -15.32
C ASP A 35 5.39 18.74 -16.67
N GLY A 36 4.20 18.61 -17.26
CA GLY A 36 3.99 17.98 -18.56
C GLY A 36 3.99 16.46 -18.55
N TYR A 37 4.06 15.83 -17.37
CA TYR A 37 3.91 14.38 -17.20
C TYR A 37 2.61 14.06 -16.46
N SER A 38 2.00 12.94 -16.82
CA SER A 38 0.90 12.33 -16.07
C SER A 38 1.35 10.99 -15.49
N VAL A 39 0.77 10.60 -14.36
CA VAL A 39 0.99 9.27 -13.80
C VAL A 39 0.29 8.21 -14.66
N ASP A 40 0.95 7.07 -14.85
CA ASP A 40 0.40 5.91 -15.55
C ASP A 40 0.21 4.74 -14.59
N SER A 41 1.27 4.32 -13.91
CA SER A 41 1.23 3.22 -12.95
C SER A 41 2.33 3.32 -11.90
N VAL A 42 2.19 2.55 -10.83
CA VAL A 42 3.19 2.43 -9.76
C VAL A 42 3.30 0.97 -9.32
N ARG A 43 4.50 0.54 -8.89
CA ARG A 43 4.66 -0.76 -8.23
C ARG A 43 4.63 -0.57 -6.72
N ILE A 44 3.81 -1.38 -6.05
CA ILE A 44 3.57 -1.31 -4.60
C ILE A 44 3.82 -2.69 -3.98
N THR A 45 4.37 -2.70 -2.77
CA THR A 45 4.50 -3.88 -1.92
C THR A 45 4.45 -3.48 -0.45
N ASN A 46 4.23 -4.44 0.44
CA ASN A 46 4.35 -4.21 1.87
C ASN A 46 5.79 -3.92 2.30
N THR A 47 5.95 -3.14 3.37
CA THR A 47 7.19 -3.14 4.15
C THR A 47 7.29 -4.44 4.95
N THR A 48 8.52 -4.86 5.26
CA THR A 48 8.77 -6.08 6.05
C THR A 48 8.07 -6.04 7.40
N TYR A 49 8.03 -4.89 8.07
CA TYR A 49 7.33 -4.78 9.36
C TYR A 49 5.82 -5.01 9.21
N ALA A 50 5.17 -4.33 8.27
CA ALA A 50 3.73 -4.46 8.06
C ALA A 50 3.35 -5.90 7.69
N ALA A 51 4.07 -6.51 6.74
CA ALA A 51 3.82 -7.90 6.34
C ALA A 51 3.95 -8.89 7.51
N LEU A 52 5.01 -8.75 8.33
CA LEU A 52 5.23 -9.66 9.46
C LEU A 52 4.25 -9.44 10.60
N SER A 53 3.82 -8.19 10.84
CA SER A 53 2.80 -7.86 11.84
C SER A 53 1.46 -8.46 11.43
N MET A 54 1.04 -8.33 10.17
CA MET A 54 -0.17 -8.98 9.66
C MET A 54 -0.08 -10.50 9.74
N LEU A 55 1.06 -11.10 9.37
CA LEU A 55 1.23 -12.56 9.34
C LEU A 55 1.24 -13.20 10.75
N ASN A 56 1.90 -12.56 11.72
CA ASN A 56 2.20 -13.17 13.02
C ASN A 56 1.55 -12.47 14.21
N GLY A 57 1.02 -11.27 14.01
CA GLY A 57 0.71 -10.33 15.08
C GLY A 57 1.97 -9.71 15.68
N ASP A 58 1.78 -8.69 16.49
CA ASP A 58 2.81 -8.09 17.31
C ASP A 58 2.23 -7.64 18.66
N ARG A 59 2.96 -6.77 19.38
CA ARG A 59 2.53 -6.27 20.69
C ARG A 59 1.38 -5.24 20.63
N PHE A 60 1.02 -4.79 19.43
CA PHE A 60 0.04 -3.74 19.16
C PHE A 60 -1.15 -4.27 18.37
N ALA A 61 -0.93 -5.14 17.38
CA ALA A 61 -1.97 -5.71 16.53
C ALA A 61 -2.01 -7.24 16.63
N LYS A 62 -3.20 -7.84 16.50
CA LYS A 62 -3.31 -9.29 16.31
C LYS A 62 -2.84 -9.68 14.91
N LYS A 63 -2.56 -10.97 14.70
CA LYS A 63 -2.41 -11.50 13.34
C LYS A 63 -3.74 -11.39 12.58
N PHE A 64 -3.65 -11.17 11.27
CA PHE A 64 -4.81 -11.17 10.39
C PHE A 64 -5.46 -12.56 10.33
N GLY A 65 -6.79 -12.58 10.16
CA GLY A 65 -7.61 -13.79 10.28
C GLY A 65 -7.85 -14.22 11.73
N GLY A 66 -7.23 -13.57 12.71
CA GLY A 66 -7.36 -13.93 14.12
C GLY A 66 -6.94 -15.37 14.43
N LEU A 67 -7.27 -15.87 15.61
CA LEU A 67 -6.85 -17.22 16.02
C LEU A 67 -7.45 -18.32 15.14
N SER A 68 -8.66 -18.10 14.62
CA SER A 68 -9.41 -19.08 13.82
C SER A 68 -9.03 -19.06 12.33
N GLY A 69 -8.41 -17.98 11.87
CA GLY A 69 -8.17 -17.69 10.46
C GLY A 69 -9.35 -17.01 9.74
N ASN A 70 -10.48 -16.73 10.40
CA ASN A 70 -11.72 -16.24 9.78
C ASN A 70 -12.07 -14.79 10.11
N ASP A 71 -11.24 -14.07 10.87
CA ASP A 71 -11.51 -12.66 11.14
C ASP A 71 -11.33 -11.86 9.83
N PRO A 72 -12.34 -11.06 9.41
CA PRO A 72 -12.30 -10.38 8.12
C PRO A 72 -11.41 -9.13 8.20
N ASP A 73 -10.10 -9.36 8.11
CA ASP A 73 -9.09 -8.31 8.21
C ASP A 73 -8.66 -7.77 6.84
N PHE A 74 -8.21 -6.52 6.79
CA PHE A 74 -7.67 -5.94 5.57
C PHE A 74 -6.62 -4.87 5.86
N PHE A 75 -5.74 -4.65 4.90
CA PHE A 75 -4.84 -3.52 4.87
C PHE A 75 -4.91 -2.85 3.50
N LEU A 76 -5.40 -1.61 3.48
CA LEU A 76 -5.74 -0.87 2.28
C LEU A 76 -4.83 0.34 2.11
N LEU A 77 -4.24 0.48 0.93
CA LEU A 77 -3.62 1.70 0.45
C LEU A 77 -4.61 2.46 -0.43
N THR A 78 -4.85 3.73 -0.10
CA THR A 78 -5.55 4.68 -0.97
C THR A 78 -4.55 5.67 -1.54
N ILE A 79 -4.46 5.71 -2.87
CA ILE A 79 -3.62 6.63 -3.64
C ILE A 79 -4.55 7.72 -4.17
N ASN A 80 -4.41 8.95 -3.66
CA ASN A 80 -5.23 10.08 -4.09
C ASN A 80 -4.46 10.93 -5.09
N GLY A 81 -5.10 11.26 -6.21
CA GLY A 81 -4.61 12.27 -7.13
C GLY A 81 -5.10 13.64 -6.72
N LEU A 82 -4.21 14.63 -6.69
CA LEU A 82 -4.53 16.02 -6.38
C LEU A 82 -4.05 16.93 -7.52
N ASP A 83 -4.78 18.01 -7.79
CA ASP A 83 -4.33 19.09 -8.68
C ASP A 83 -3.44 20.12 -7.94
N ASP A 84 -3.02 21.17 -8.66
CA ASP A 84 -2.14 22.22 -8.12
C ASP A 84 -2.76 23.00 -6.95
N SER A 85 -4.09 23.03 -6.88
CA SER A 85 -4.84 23.65 -5.78
C SER A 85 -5.10 22.67 -4.62
N ASN A 86 -4.47 21.49 -4.64
CA ASN A 86 -4.69 20.38 -3.71
C ASN A 86 -6.14 19.85 -3.69
N THR A 87 -6.88 20.02 -4.80
CA THR A 87 -8.21 19.44 -4.95
C THR A 87 -8.10 18.03 -5.50
N SER A 88 -8.89 17.10 -4.94
CA SER A 88 -8.90 15.72 -5.42
C SER A 88 -9.41 15.62 -6.86
N VAL A 89 -8.67 14.90 -7.70
CA VAL A 89 -9.07 14.54 -9.06
C VAL A 89 -9.50 13.07 -9.17
N GLY A 90 -9.44 12.32 -8.06
CA GLY A 90 -9.79 10.90 -7.99
C GLY A 90 -8.91 10.14 -7.00
N SER A 91 -9.22 8.87 -6.81
CA SER A 91 -8.41 7.94 -6.02
C SER A 91 -8.39 6.55 -6.63
N VAL A 92 -7.33 5.80 -6.31
CA VAL A 92 -7.18 4.38 -6.61
C VAL A 92 -6.93 3.64 -5.30
N GLU A 93 -7.66 2.56 -5.10
CA GLU A 93 -7.56 1.69 -3.93
C GLU A 93 -6.78 0.42 -4.27
N PHE A 94 -5.89 0.02 -3.37
CA PHE A 94 -5.09 -1.19 -3.52
C PHE A 94 -4.95 -1.91 -2.17
N TYR A 95 -5.45 -3.14 -2.10
CA TYR A 95 -5.32 -3.97 -0.90
C TYR A 95 -3.91 -4.56 -0.82
N LEU A 96 -3.19 -4.17 0.23
CA LEU A 96 -1.90 -4.74 0.63
C LEU A 96 -2.07 -6.08 1.36
N ALA A 97 -3.25 -6.30 1.94
CA ALA A 97 -3.72 -7.59 2.43
C ALA A 97 -5.25 -7.60 2.45
N ASP A 98 -5.85 -8.77 2.22
CA ASP A 98 -7.30 -8.95 2.30
C ASP A 98 -7.63 -10.38 2.75
N TYR A 99 -8.29 -10.49 3.91
CA TYR A 99 -8.73 -11.73 4.57
C TYR A 99 -10.26 -11.78 4.68
N ARG A 100 -10.98 -10.97 3.89
CA ARG A 100 -12.44 -10.86 3.96
C ARG A 100 -13.16 -11.91 3.12
N PHE A 101 -12.43 -12.83 2.49
CA PHE A 101 -13.02 -13.84 1.63
C PHE A 101 -13.77 -14.89 2.46
N ALA A 102 -14.86 -15.43 1.91
CA ALA A 102 -15.58 -16.53 2.55
C ALA A 102 -14.81 -17.86 2.49
N ASP A 103 -13.89 -17.97 1.54
CA ASP A 103 -12.95 -19.07 1.40
C ASP A 103 -11.54 -18.54 1.64
N ASN A 104 -11.01 -18.83 2.82
CA ASN A 104 -9.75 -18.30 3.31
C ASN A 104 -8.54 -18.76 2.49
N SER A 105 -8.69 -19.70 1.56
CA SER A 105 -7.63 -20.01 0.60
C SER A 105 -7.35 -18.87 -0.40
N GLN A 106 -8.26 -17.90 -0.47
CA GLN A 106 -8.12 -16.65 -1.24
C GLN A 106 -7.51 -15.51 -0.43
N ASP A 107 -7.33 -15.68 0.88
CA ASP A 107 -6.70 -14.67 1.73
C ASP A 107 -5.26 -14.43 1.30
N PHE A 108 -4.84 -13.17 1.32
CA PHE A 108 -3.49 -12.82 0.90
C PHE A 108 -2.89 -11.66 1.68
N ILE A 109 -1.56 -11.67 1.73
CA ILE A 109 -0.71 -10.53 2.03
C ILE A 109 0.17 -10.33 0.80
N VAL A 110 0.22 -9.12 0.25
CA VAL A 110 1.09 -8.81 -0.90
C VAL A 110 2.55 -8.98 -0.47
N ASP A 111 3.23 -9.94 -1.10
CA ASP A 111 4.63 -10.28 -0.86
C ASP A 111 5.57 -10.07 -2.05
N ASP A 112 5.01 -9.63 -3.19
CA ASP A 112 5.76 -9.19 -4.37
C ASP A 112 5.27 -7.84 -4.91
N TRP A 113 6.11 -7.19 -5.72
CA TRP A 113 5.86 -5.91 -6.35
C TRP A 113 4.67 -5.98 -7.32
N SER A 114 3.52 -5.52 -6.85
CA SER A 114 2.27 -5.47 -7.62
C SER A 114 2.20 -4.19 -8.44
N LEU A 115 1.89 -4.30 -9.73
CA LEU A 115 1.66 -3.14 -10.60
C LEU A 115 0.24 -2.62 -10.38
N VAL A 116 0.12 -1.36 -9.99
CA VAL A 116 -1.14 -0.64 -9.78
C VAL A 116 -1.30 0.38 -10.90
N ASP A 117 -2.41 0.29 -11.62
CA ASP A 117 -2.79 1.23 -12.67
C ASP A 117 -3.32 2.52 -12.03
N LEU A 118 -2.73 3.66 -12.39
CA LEU A 118 -3.08 5.00 -11.95
C LEU A 118 -3.55 5.89 -13.09
N SER A 119 -3.85 5.34 -14.27
CA SER A 119 -4.29 6.09 -15.45
C SER A 119 -5.57 6.89 -15.21
N LEU A 120 -6.40 6.48 -14.24
CA LEU A 120 -7.56 7.25 -13.76
C LEU A 120 -7.19 8.56 -13.06
N LEU A 121 -5.95 8.71 -12.61
CA LEU A 121 -5.39 9.90 -11.96
C LEU A 121 -4.56 10.75 -12.91
N ASN A 122 -4.72 10.62 -14.23
CA ASN A 122 -3.90 11.32 -15.23
C ASN A 122 -3.93 12.85 -15.15
N ALA A 123 -4.95 13.43 -14.50
CA ALA A 123 -5.09 14.86 -14.27
C ALA A 123 -4.41 15.34 -12.97
N ALA A 124 -3.82 14.43 -12.18
CA ALA A 124 -3.14 14.76 -10.95
C ALA A 124 -1.80 15.44 -11.25
N THR A 125 -1.43 16.41 -10.43
CA THR A 125 -0.07 16.98 -10.36
C THR A 125 0.64 16.51 -9.08
N LYS A 126 -0.09 15.96 -8.11
CA LYS A 126 0.46 15.36 -6.90
C LYS A 126 -0.26 14.06 -6.55
N LEU A 127 0.46 13.13 -5.95
CA LEU A 127 -0.09 11.91 -5.36
C LEU A 127 0.08 11.96 -3.86
N SER A 128 -0.97 11.65 -3.11
CA SER A 128 -0.89 11.42 -1.67
C SER A 128 -1.33 10.01 -1.31
N PHE A 129 -0.73 9.47 -0.25
CA PHE A 129 -0.92 8.09 0.15
C PHE A 129 -1.51 8.04 1.56
N ALA A 130 -2.53 7.21 1.74
CA ALA A 130 -3.18 6.97 3.02
C ALA A 130 -3.33 5.46 3.24
N LEU A 131 -3.09 5.01 4.46
CA LEU A 131 -3.25 3.61 4.87
C LEU A 131 -4.44 3.48 5.80
N THR A 132 -5.25 2.44 5.58
CA THR A 132 -6.34 2.04 6.48
C THR A 132 -6.21 0.56 6.77
N SER A 133 -6.32 0.19 8.04
CA SER A 133 -6.25 -1.19 8.53
C SER A 133 -7.51 -1.49 9.34
N SER A 134 -7.95 -2.74 9.34
CA SER A 134 -8.98 -3.21 10.29
C SER A 134 -8.45 -3.34 11.72
N GLU A 135 -7.12 -3.43 11.87
CA GLU A 135 -6.38 -3.58 13.14
C GLU A 135 -5.40 -2.45 13.40
#